data_AF-A0A9E3MSB7-F1
#
_entry.id   AF-A0A9E3MSB7-F1
#
_cell.length_a   1.000
_cell.length_b   1.000
_cell.length_c   1.000
_cell.angle_alpha   90.00
_cell.angle_beta   90.00
_cell.angle_gamma   90.00
#
_symmetry.space_group_name_H-M   'P 1'
#
loop_
_entity.id
_entity.type
_entity.pdbx_description
1 polymer ?
#
loop_
_entity_poly.entity_id
_entity_poly.type
_entity_poly.pdbx_seq_one_letter_code
_entity_poly.pdbx_strand_id
1 'polypeptide(L)'
;LGSFSSKGWGDGIDVFCSNNVVIDGVFMRNSDDCIAIYTHRWDYYGDTTDVTVRNSTLWADVAHPVNVGTHGNTDNPEVLKNLRFKNLDILDHREPQMNYQGCIALNPGDSNLIKNVRIEDVRIEDFRWGQVIYMKVMYNTKYNTSVGRGIENVYVKNLSYTGTNAKPSLFLGYDAHHAIKDVTFENLVINGLVVADSMKKPSWYYTTDTIQWFSNEHVTNLKFLTTAEAEAAAAS
;
A
#
# COMPACT_ATOMS: atom_id res chain seq x y z
N LEU A 1 -16.26 3.78 15.62
CA LEU A 1 -15.53 3.11 16.75
C LEU A 1 -14.14 3.75 16.86
N GLY A 2 -13.54 3.86 18.06
CA GLY A 2 -12.21 4.45 18.24
C GLY A 2 -11.21 3.44 18.83
N SER A 3 -9.96 3.41 18.35
CA SER A 3 -8.86 2.62 18.94
C SER A 3 -7.68 3.51 19.30
N PHE A 4 -7.10 3.28 20.48
CA PHE A 4 -5.90 3.97 20.98
C PHE A 4 -4.94 2.98 21.63
N SER A 5 -3.68 2.99 21.22
CA SER A 5 -2.63 2.15 21.83
C SER A 5 -1.32 2.93 21.99
N SER A 6 -0.49 2.50 22.97
CA SER A 6 0.78 3.15 23.30
C SER A 6 1.92 2.18 23.64
N LYS A 7 1.65 0.87 23.71
CA LYS A 7 2.67 -0.16 24.00
C LYS A 7 3.37 -0.59 22.71
N GLY A 8 4.60 -1.09 22.81
CA GLY A 8 5.29 -1.66 21.65
C GLY A 8 4.48 -2.80 21.02
N TRP A 9 4.40 -2.82 19.68
CA TRP A 9 3.56 -3.75 18.89
C TRP A 9 2.08 -3.67 19.26
N GLY A 10 1.61 -2.46 19.52
CA GLY A 10 0.21 -2.18 19.85
C GLY A 10 -0.59 -1.89 18.58
N ASP A 11 -0.82 -2.90 17.76
CA ASP A 11 -1.61 -2.81 16.54
C ASP A 11 -3.09 -2.49 16.86
N GLY A 12 -3.83 -2.02 15.85
CA GLY A 12 -5.26 -1.72 15.92
C GLY A 12 -6.10 -2.95 15.59
N ILE A 13 -6.37 -3.18 14.30
CA ILE A 13 -7.10 -4.36 13.82
C ILE A 13 -6.20 -5.19 12.91
N ASP A 14 -6.05 -6.46 13.27
CA ASP A 14 -5.38 -7.45 12.45
C ASP A 14 -6.38 -8.39 11.78
N VAL A 15 -6.20 -8.62 10.49
CA VAL A 15 -6.99 -9.55 9.68
C VAL A 15 -6.09 -10.69 9.23
N PHE A 16 -6.27 -11.87 9.81
CA PHE A 16 -5.54 -13.10 9.45
C PHE A 16 -6.48 -14.10 8.78
N CYS A 17 -6.04 -14.67 7.65
CA CYS A 17 -6.69 -15.80 6.96
C CYS A 17 -8.23 -15.70 6.86
N SER A 18 -8.73 -14.52 6.54
CA SER A 18 -10.16 -14.17 6.67
C SER A 18 -10.78 -13.83 5.33
N ASN A 19 -12.09 -14.04 5.22
CA ASN A 19 -12.86 -13.64 4.04
C ASN A 19 -14.01 -12.71 4.42
N ASN A 20 -14.35 -11.79 3.51
CA ASN A 20 -15.54 -10.95 3.59
C ASN A 20 -15.56 -10.02 4.83
N VAL A 21 -14.44 -9.36 5.08
CA VAL A 21 -14.24 -8.47 6.25
C VAL A 21 -14.54 -7.02 5.85
N VAL A 22 -15.31 -6.32 6.69
CA VAL A 22 -15.60 -4.88 6.52
C VAL A 22 -15.22 -4.12 7.78
N ILE A 23 -14.32 -3.14 7.62
CA ILE A 23 -13.93 -2.15 8.64
C ILE A 23 -14.47 -0.80 8.16
N ASP A 24 -15.42 -0.22 8.90
CA ASP A 24 -16.18 0.97 8.47
C ASP A 24 -16.35 1.97 9.61
N GLY A 25 -16.07 3.25 9.37
CA GLY A 25 -16.33 4.32 10.34
C GLY A 25 -15.42 4.27 11.57
N VAL A 26 -14.14 3.90 11.41
CA VAL A 26 -13.18 3.84 12.52
C VAL A 26 -12.29 5.06 12.59
N PHE A 27 -11.99 5.50 13.80
CA PHE A 27 -10.86 6.37 14.10
C PHE A 27 -9.80 5.55 14.83
N MET A 28 -8.56 5.56 14.35
CA MET A 28 -7.48 4.77 14.94
C MET A 28 -6.25 5.64 15.16
N ARG A 29 -5.78 5.66 16.41
CA ARG A 29 -4.47 6.20 16.76
C ARG A 29 -3.68 5.13 17.48
N ASN A 30 -2.86 4.39 16.74
CA ASN A 30 -2.19 3.22 17.27
C ASN A 30 -0.68 3.40 17.31
N SER A 31 -0.04 2.73 18.27
CA SER A 31 1.41 2.75 18.46
C SER A 31 2.18 1.93 17.45
N ASP A 32 1.51 1.04 16.73
CA ASP A 32 2.05 0.23 15.61
C ASP A 32 0.98 0.26 14.49
N ASP A 33 0.86 -0.79 13.68
CA ASP A 33 -0.10 -0.85 12.58
C ASP A 33 -1.54 -0.50 13.00
N CYS A 34 -2.19 0.47 12.35
CA CYS A 34 -3.62 0.72 12.62
C CYS A 34 -4.48 -0.42 12.06
N ILE A 35 -4.20 -0.81 10.81
CA ILE A 35 -4.85 -1.93 10.15
C ILE A 35 -3.78 -2.79 9.49
N ALA A 36 -3.71 -4.05 9.90
CA ALA A 36 -2.80 -5.01 9.34
C ALA A 36 -3.56 -6.17 8.68
N ILE A 37 -3.20 -6.50 7.45
CA ILE A 37 -3.84 -7.57 6.67
C ILE A 37 -2.79 -8.61 6.30
N TYR A 38 -2.95 -9.77 6.90
CA TYR A 38 -2.02 -10.89 6.86
C TYR A 38 -2.68 -12.13 6.26
N THR A 39 -1.89 -13.13 5.88
CA THR A 39 -2.37 -14.51 5.77
C THR A 39 -1.84 -15.31 6.95
N HIS A 40 -1.13 -16.41 6.72
CA HIS A 40 -0.60 -17.28 7.75
C HIS A 40 0.35 -16.56 8.72
N ARG A 41 0.02 -16.74 10.00
CA ARG A 41 0.89 -16.44 11.13
C ARG A 41 0.46 -17.35 12.29
N TRP A 42 1.43 -17.94 12.99
CA TRP A 42 1.16 -18.88 14.08
C TRP A 42 0.24 -20.03 13.62
N ASP A 43 -0.91 -20.19 14.26
CA ASP A 43 -1.86 -21.26 13.98
C ASP A 43 -3.01 -20.84 13.02
N TYR A 44 -2.90 -19.65 12.40
CA TYR A 44 -3.83 -19.20 11.36
C TYR A 44 -3.36 -19.65 9.98
N TYR A 45 -4.26 -20.23 9.18
CA TYR A 45 -3.94 -20.73 7.83
C TYR A 45 -5.03 -20.37 6.83
N GLY A 46 -4.61 -20.04 5.61
CA GLY A 46 -5.48 -19.77 4.47
C GLY A 46 -5.31 -18.37 3.89
N ASP A 47 -5.90 -18.18 2.72
CA ASP A 47 -5.97 -16.88 2.03
C ASP A 47 -6.68 -15.83 2.87
N THR A 48 -6.35 -14.55 2.61
CA THR A 48 -7.17 -13.40 3.05
C THR A 48 -7.81 -12.75 1.84
N THR A 49 -9.14 -12.70 1.82
CA THR A 49 -9.91 -12.34 0.62
C THR A 49 -11.05 -11.37 0.94
N ASP A 50 -11.37 -10.48 -0.01
CA ASP A 50 -12.55 -9.61 0.07
C ASP A 50 -12.59 -8.77 1.36
N VAL A 51 -11.51 -8.03 1.61
CA VAL A 51 -11.41 -7.10 2.75
C VAL A 51 -11.69 -5.68 2.27
N THR A 52 -12.61 -5.00 2.95
CA THR A 52 -12.93 -3.58 2.69
C THR A 52 -12.71 -2.74 3.95
N VAL A 53 -11.81 -1.77 3.86
CA VAL A 53 -11.65 -0.70 4.84
C VAL A 53 -12.23 0.57 4.24
N ARG A 54 -13.15 1.23 4.95
CA ARG A 54 -13.77 2.46 4.44
C ARG A 54 -14.17 3.49 5.47
N ASN A 55 -14.34 4.72 5.02
CA ASN A 55 -14.86 5.86 5.81
C ASN A 55 -14.12 6.02 7.14
N SER A 56 -12.80 5.95 7.12
CA SER A 56 -11.99 5.80 8.33
C SER A 56 -10.83 6.79 8.40
N THR A 57 -10.44 7.14 9.62
CA THR A 57 -9.38 8.09 9.91
C THR A 57 -8.28 7.40 10.72
N LEU A 58 -7.03 7.46 10.24
CA LEU A 58 -5.91 6.68 10.76
C LEU A 58 -4.73 7.58 11.15
N TRP A 59 -4.09 7.24 12.25
CA TRP A 59 -2.89 7.89 12.79
C TRP A 59 -1.96 6.82 13.35
N ALA A 60 -0.83 6.57 12.70
CA ALA A 60 0.16 5.62 13.18
C ALA A 60 1.30 6.34 13.92
N ASP A 61 1.44 6.12 15.23
CA ASP A 61 2.50 6.70 16.05
C ASP A 61 3.88 6.02 15.80
N VAL A 62 3.86 4.75 15.38
CA VAL A 62 4.96 3.98 14.75
C VAL A 62 4.33 3.09 13.67
N ALA A 63 5.09 2.61 12.67
CA ALA A 63 4.61 1.71 11.63
C ALA A 63 3.52 2.31 10.73
N HIS A 64 2.51 1.52 10.36
CA HIS A 64 1.69 1.82 9.19
C HIS A 64 0.23 2.17 9.54
N PRO A 65 -0.35 3.19 8.92
CA PRO A 65 -1.81 3.32 8.85
C PRO A 65 -2.45 2.07 8.22
N VAL A 66 -1.88 1.55 7.13
CA VAL A 66 -2.31 0.29 6.50
C VAL A 66 -1.09 -0.55 6.10
N ASN A 67 -1.02 -1.78 6.60
CA ASN A 67 -0.03 -2.78 6.23
C ASN A 67 -0.71 -4.01 5.60
N VAL A 68 -0.15 -4.53 4.51
CA VAL A 68 -0.67 -5.70 3.79
C VAL A 68 0.48 -6.61 3.39
N GLY A 69 0.47 -7.86 3.85
CA GLY A 69 1.52 -8.83 3.56
C GLY A 69 2.45 -9.00 4.75
N THR A 70 3.75 -9.02 4.57
CA THR A 70 4.76 -9.41 5.57
C THR A 70 4.71 -10.86 6.02
N HIS A 71 3.55 -11.42 6.38
CA HIS A 71 3.43 -12.79 6.89
C HIS A 71 2.57 -13.68 6.00
N GLY A 72 3.06 -14.89 5.75
CA GLY A 72 2.42 -15.92 4.92
C GLY A 72 3.01 -17.31 5.12
N ASN A 73 2.73 -18.21 4.17
CA ASN A 73 3.08 -19.63 4.27
C ASN A 73 3.94 -20.09 3.09
N THR A 74 5.23 -20.31 3.32
CA THR A 74 6.16 -20.81 2.28
C THR A 74 5.80 -22.22 1.80
N ASP A 75 5.39 -23.10 2.71
CA ASP A 75 5.14 -24.52 2.37
C ASP A 75 3.83 -24.69 1.59
N ASN A 76 2.84 -23.86 1.86
CA ASN A 76 1.58 -23.79 1.14
C ASN A 76 1.21 -22.34 0.80
N PRO A 77 1.79 -21.75 -0.27
CA PRO A 77 1.67 -20.34 -0.61
C PRO A 77 0.23 -19.80 -0.72
N GLU A 78 -0.02 -18.69 -0.04
CA GLU A 78 -1.34 -18.06 0.08
C GLU A 78 -1.45 -16.76 -0.74
N VAL A 79 -2.65 -16.21 -0.79
CA VAL A 79 -2.98 -15.00 -1.53
C VAL A 79 -3.73 -14.01 -0.64
N LEU A 80 -3.34 -12.74 -0.72
CA LEU A 80 -4.16 -11.60 -0.28
C LEU A 80 -4.83 -10.99 -1.51
N LYS A 81 -6.16 -11.15 -1.64
CA LYS A 81 -6.85 -10.67 -2.85
C LYS A 81 -8.16 -9.93 -2.60
N ASN A 82 -8.48 -9.05 -3.55
CA ASN A 82 -9.69 -8.24 -3.56
C ASN A 82 -9.77 -7.31 -2.33
N LEU A 83 -8.72 -6.51 -2.15
CA LEU A 83 -8.61 -5.56 -1.04
C LEU A 83 -9.09 -4.19 -1.48
N ARG A 84 -9.91 -3.52 -0.66
CA ARG A 84 -10.48 -2.20 -0.96
C ARG A 84 -10.24 -1.25 0.21
N PHE A 85 -9.57 -0.15 -0.07
CA PHE A 85 -9.31 0.95 0.86
C PHE A 85 -9.99 2.18 0.32
N LYS A 86 -11.11 2.61 0.91
CA LYS A 86 -11.97 3.64 0.32
C LYS A 86 -12.31 4.75 1.29
N ASN A 87 -12.20 6.00 0.86
CA ASN A 87 -12.56 7.15 1.68
C ASN A 87 -11.81 7.14 3.03
N LEU A 88 -10.48 7.22 2.97
CA LEU A 88 -9.61 7.22 4.14
C LEU A 88 -8.94 8.58 4.34
N ASP A 89 -8.87 9.02 5.60
CA ASP A 89 -8.05 10.14 6.05
C ASP A 89 -6.86 9.60 6.84
N ILE A 90 -5.64 9.85 6.38
CA ILE A 90 -4.41 9.47 7.09
C ILE A 90 -3.79 10.76 7.64
N LEU A 91 -3.87 10.93 8.95
CA LEU A 91 -3.49 12.17 9.65
C LEU A 91 -2.02 12.20 10.03
N ASP A 92 -1.42 11.03 10.27
CA ASP A 92 0.00 10.93 10.62
C ASP A 92 0.54 9.52 10.36
N HIS A 93 1.85 9.46 10.16
CA HIS A 93 2.63 8.26 9.89
C HIS A 93 4.07 8.50 10.34
N ARG A 94 4.64 7.50 11.04
CA ARG A 94 6.00 7.57 11.55
C ARG A 94 6.69 6.21 11.54
N GLU A 95 7.04 5.73 10.35
CA GLU A 95 7.80 4.49 10.17
C GLU A 95 9.27 4.79 9.82
N PRO A 96 10.24 4.61 10.74
CA PRO A 96 11.64 4.96 10.49
C PRO A 96 12.42 3.92 9.65
N GLN A 97 11.92 2.71 9.50
CA GLN A 97 12.59 1.62 8.78
C GLN A 97 12.29 1.69 7.28
N MET A 98 13.31 2.03 6.47
CA MET A 98 13.21 2.19 5.00
C MET A 98 12.51 1.04 4.27
N ASN A 99 12.57 -0.19 4.80
CA ASN A 99 11.92 -1.36 4.22
C ASN A 99 10.40 -1.42 4.46
N TYR A 100 9.79 -0.45 5.12
CA TYR A 100 8.41 -0.51 5.61
C TYR A 100 7.68 0.85 5.56
N GLN A 101 8.24 1.90 4.95
CA GLN A 101 7.77 3.27 5.24
C GLN A 101 6.45 3.72 4.55
N GLY A 102 5.51 2.84 4.23
CA GLY A 102 4.28 3.27 3.54
C GLY A 102 3.16 3.69 4.48
N CYS A 103 2.48 4.82 4.20
CA CYS A 103 1.15 5.07 4.76
C CYS A 103 0.19 3.93 4.40
N ILE A 104 0.30 3.46 3.15
CA ILE A 104 -0.24 2.20 2.68
C ILE A 104 0.95 1.36 2.18
N ALA A 105 1.24 0.26 2.87
CA ALA A 105 2.32 -0.66 2.52
C ALA A 105 1.78 -1.99 1.99
N LEU A 106 2.24 -2.39 0.81
CA LEU A 106 1.99 -3.69 0.20
C LEU A 106 3.33 -4.45 0.11
N ASN A 107 3.53 -5.45 0.96
CA ASN A 107 4.83 -6.07 1.14
C ASN A 107 4.78 -7.61 1.25
N PRO A 108 4.37 -8.35 0.20
CA PRO A 108 4.25 -9.80 0.31
C PRO A 108 5.61 -10.44 0.58
N GLY A 109 5.68 -11.23 1.65
CA GLY A 109 6.77 -12.17 1.96
C GLY A 109 6.21 -13.57 2.15
N ASP A 110 7.05 -14.56 2.47
CA ASP A 110 6.65 -15.96 2.70
C ASP A 110 5.83 -16.55 1.54
N SER A 111 6.29 -16.33 0.31
CA SER A 111 5.61 -16.78 -0.91
C SER A 111 4.18 -16.26 -1.09
N ASN A 112 3.74 -15.24 -0.34
CA ASN A 112 2.44 -14.64 -0.57
C ASN A 112 2.36 -13.90 -1.91
N LEU A 113 1.17 -13.87 -2.48
CA LEU A 113 0.82 -13.01 -3.61
C LEU A 113 -0.21 -11.97 -3.15
N ILE A 114 0.05 -10.68 -3.39
CA ILE A 114 -0.97 -9.63 -3.25
C ILE A 114 -1.57 -9.38 -4.63
N LYS A 115 -2.90 -9.40 -4.74
CA LYS A 115 -3.58 -9.23 -6.04
C LYS A 115 -4.91 -8.49 -5.95
N ASN A 116 -5.24 -7.67 -6.95
CA ASN A 116 -6.50 -6.94 -7.04
C ASN A 116 -6.72 -6.00 -5.83
N VAL A 117 -5.91 -4.94 -5.75
CA VAL A 117 -6.02 -3.93 -4.69
C VAL A 117 -6.61 -2.65 -5.26
N ARG A 118 -7.62 -2.10 -4.60
CA ARG A 118 -8.25 -0.82 -4.92
C ARG A 118 -8.04 0.16 -3.78
N ILE A 119 -7.40 1.28 -4.05
CA ILE A 119 -7.19 2.39 -3.11
C ILE A 119 -7.91 3.60 -3.71
N GLU A 120 -8.99 4.07 -3.09
CA GLU A 120 -9.89 5.04 -3.68
C GLU A 120 -10.25 6.15 -2.70
N ASP A 121 -10.17 7.41 -3.13
CA ASP A 121 -10.54 8.58 -2.32
C ASP A 121 -9.76 8.65 -0.99
N VAL A 122 -8.43 8.64 -1.06
CA VAL A 122 -7.54 8.66 0.13
C VAL A 122 -6.85 10.01 0.25
N ARG A 123 -6.94 10.62 1.44
CA ARG A 123 -6.35 11.92 1.76
C ARG A 123 -5.28 11.72 2.83
N ILE A 124 -4.05 12.10 2.53
CA ILE A 124 -2.90 11.96 3.41
C ILE A 124 -2.40 13.37 3.75
N GLU A 125 -2.43 13.70 5.04
CA GLU A 125 -1.88 14.96 5.55
C GLU A 125 -0.34 14.89 5.62
N ASP A 126 0.29 15.99 6.05
CA ASP A 126 1.72 15.95 6.37
C ASP A 126 1.93 15.03 7.57
N PHE A 127 3.02 14.26 7.55
CA PHE A 127 3.28 13.25 8.57
C PHE A 127 4.72 13.32 9.06
N ARG A 128 5.01 12.74 10.22
CA ARG A 128 6.35 12.88 10.84
C ARG A 128 7.47 12.16 10.08
N TRP A 129 7.23 10.95 9.58
CA TRP A 129 8.26 10.16 8.90
C TRP A 129 7.67 9.02 8.06
N GLY A 130 7.91 9.05 6.75
CA GLY A 130 7.70 7.89 5.88
C GLY A 130 7.41 8.24 4.44
N GLN A 131 6.57 7.47 3.77
CA GLN A 131 6.27 7.51 2.34
C GLN A 131 4.75 7.45 2.14
N VAL A 132 4.28 8.01 1.03
CA VAL A 132 2.85 8.04 0.70
C VAL A 132 2.31 6.64 0.43
N ILE A 133 3.05 5.84 -0.33
CA ILE A 133 2.70 4.47 -0.67
C ILE A 133 4.00 3.66 -0.79
N TYR A 134 3.98 2.42 -0.37
CA TYR A 134 5.13 1.54 -0.43
C TYR A 134 4.72 0.21 -1.03
N MET A 135 5.43 -0.26 -2.05
CA MET A 135 5.23 -1.60 -2.58
C MET A 135 6.58 -2.28 -2.75
N LYS A 136 6.77 -3.41 -2.07
CA LYS A 136 8.00 -4.19 -2.20
C LYS A 136 7.71 -5.67 -2.09
N VAL A 137 8.12 -6.44 -3.09
CA VAL A 137 8.16 -7.89 -2.95
C VAL A 137 9.27 -8.23 -1.96
N MET A 138 8.87 -8.71 -0.78
CA MET A 138 9.71 -8.70 0.41
C MET A 138 10.43 -10.03 0.59
N TYR A 139 11.69 -9.95 1.00
CA TYR A 139 12.41 -11.03 1.65
C TYR A 139 13.26 -10.46 2.78
N ASN A 140 12.66 -10.36 3.97
CA ASN A 140 13.39 -10.01 5.19
C ASN A 140 13.51 -11.26 6.06
N THR A 141 14.70 -11.84 6.15
CA THR A 141 14.96 -13.09 6.88
C THR A 141 14.62 -13.05 8.38
N LYS A 142 14.40 -11.85 8.96
CA LYS A 142 13.86 -11.71 10.33
C LYS A 142 12.39 -12.14 10.43
N TYR A 143 11.61 -11.93 9.37
CA TYR A 143 10.16 -12.13 9.37
C TYR A 143 9.68 -13.14 8.34
N ASN A 144 10.52 -13.44 7.34
CA ASN A 144 10.20 -14.27 6.20
C ASN A 144 11.16 -15.44 6.05
N THR A 145 10.58 -16.56 5.63
CA THR A 145 11.23 -17.81 5.26
C THR A 145 11.43 -17.92 3.73
N SER A 146 10.69 -17.16 2.94
CA SER A 146 10.89 -17.03 1.48
C SER A 146 10.47 -15.66 0.96
N VAL A 147 10.86 -15.35 -0.28
CA VAL A 147 10.43 -14.13 -1.00
C VAL A 147 8.94 -14.21 -1.36
N GLY A 148 8.23 -13.09 -1.34
CA GLY A 148 6.87 -13.03 -1.88
C GLY A 148 6.80 -13.32 -3.38
N ARG A 149 5.64 -13.77 -3.87
CA ARG A 149 5.43 -14.11 -5.29
C ARG A 149 5.22 -12.90 -6.19
N GLY A 150 4.75 -11.77 -5.64
CA GLY A 150 4.53 -10.56 -6.41
C GLY A 150 3.40 -9.68 -5.89
N ILE A 151 3.19 -8.57 -6.59
CA ILE A 151 2.06 -7.65 -6.39
C ILE A 151 1.44 -7.42 -7.77
N GLU A 152 0.14 -7.72 -7.92
CA GLU A 152 -0.54 -7.67 -9.22
C GLU A 152 -1.83 -6.86 -9.17
N ASN A 153 -2.09 -6.04 -10.19
CA ASN A 153 -3.35 -5.33 -10.40
C ASN A 153 -3.70 -4.41 -9.20
N VAL A 154 -2.95 -3.33 -9.05
CA VAL A 154 -3.21 -2.28 -8.07
C VAL A 154 -3.75 -1.06 -8.79
N TYR A 155 -4.92 -0.59 -8.38
CA TYR A 155 -5.52 0.64 -8.91
C TYR A 155 -5.72 1.64 -7.79
N VAL A 156 -5.08 2.79 -7.94
CA VAL A 156 -5.14 3.91 -7.01
C VAL A 156 -5.90 5.04 -7.69
N LYS A 157 -7.05 5.45 -7.14
CA LYS A 157 -7.89 6.52 -7.68
C LYS A 157 -8.08 7.62 -6.65
N ASN A 158 -7.87 8.88 -7.03
CA ASN A 158 -8.09 10.03 -6.15
C ASN A 158 -7.30 9.91 -4.84
N LEU A 159 -6.00 9.64 -4.92
CA LEU A 159 -5.10 9.71 -3.77
C LEU A 159 -4.43 11.08 -3.75
N SER A 160 -4.51 11.77 -2.62
CA SER A 160 -3.85 13.07 -2.43
C SER A 160 -2.93 13.07 -1.22
N TYR A 161 -1.74 13.66 -1.37
CA TYR A 161 -0.84 13.99 -0.27
C TYR A 161 -0.59 15.50 -0.24
N THR A 162 -0.70 16.11 0.96
CA THR A 162 -0.37 17.52 1.18
C THR A 162 0.57 17.66 2.38
N GLY A 163 1.85 17.91 2.12
CA GLY A 163 2.88 18.01 3.15
C GLY A 163 4.30 18.11 2.61
N THR A 164 5.27 18.19 3.52
CA THR A 164 6.69 18.41 3.18
C THR A 164 7.64 17.31 3.66
N ASN A 165 7.16 16.33 4.44
CA ASN A 165 8.02 15.33 5.08
C ASN A 165 8.12 13.99 4.34
N ALA A 166 7.23 13.74 3.36
CA ALA A 166 7.25 12.51 2.57
C ALA A 166 8.63 12.23 1.94
N LYS A 167 9.12 11.03 2.20
CA LYS A 167 10.25 10.42 1.49
C LYS A 167 9.77 9.81 0.17
N PRO A 168 10.69 9.53 -0.78
CA PRO A 168 10.38 8.82 -2.00
C PRO A 168 9.55 7.56 -1.75
N SER A 169 8.37 7.45 -2.36
CA SER A 169 7.66 6.17 -2.43
C SER A 169 8.48 5.20 -3.27
N LEU A 170 8.61 3.96 -2.81
CA LEU A 170 9.41 2.92 -3.46
C LEU A 170 8.52 1.80 -3.99
N PHE A 171 8.74 1.43 -5.26
CA PHE A 171 8.13 0.28 -5.92
C PHE A 171 9.23 -0.70 -6.33
N LEU A 172 9.35 -1.80 -5.62
CA LEU A 172 10.50 -2.70 -5.73
C LEU A 172 10.03 -4.14 -5.95
N GLY A 173 10.05 -4.60 -7.20
CA GLY A 173 10.03 -6.04 -7.48
C GLY A 173 11.35 -6.68 -7.06
N TYR A 174 11.36 -7.97 -6.78
CA TYR A 174 12.57 -8.66 -6.30
C TYR A 174 13.44 -9.18 -7.46
N ASP A 175 12.81 -9.81 -8.45
CA ASP A 175 13.43 -10.23 -9.70
C ASP A 175 12.36 -10.35 -10.82
N ALA A 176 12.72 -10.88 -11.98
CA ALA A 176 11.82 -11.04 -13.12
C ALA A 176 10.60 -11.96 -12.86
N HIS A 177 10.70 -12.88 -11.91
CA HIS A 177 9.63 -13.81 -11.53
C HIS A 177 8.80 -13.29 -10.34
N HIS A 178 9.39 -12.42 -9.52
CA HIS A 178 8.83 -11.84 -8.30
C HIS A 178 8.58 -10.33 -8.47
N ALA A 179 7.77 -10.00 -9.48
CA ALA A 179 7.60 -8.63 -9.96
C ALA A 179 6.37 -7.91 -9.35
N ILE A 180 6.35 -6.59 -9.53
CA ILE A 180 5.16 -5.74 -9.33
C ILE A 180 4.58 -5.46 -10.72
N LYS A 181 3.33 -5.79 -10.96
CA LYS A 181 2.71 -5.74 -12.29
C LYS A 181 1.37 -5.02 -12.26
N ASP A 182 1.13 -4.22 -13.29
CA ASP A 182 -0.16 -3.58 -13.55
C ASP A 182 -0.60 -2.66 -12.39
N VAL A 183 0.18 -1.61 -12.17
CA VAL A 183 -0.13 -0.56 -11.19
C VAL A 183 -0.60 0.68 -11.94
N THR A 184 -1.80 1.15 -11.64
CA THR A 184 -2.36 2.37 -12.23
C THR A 184 -2.70 3.38 -11.15
N PHE A 185 -2.18 4.59 -11.30
CA PHE A 185 -2.60 5.76 -10.55
C PHE A 185 -3.53 6.59 -11.45
N GLU A 186 -4.76 6.81 -11.03
CA GLU A 186 -5.72 7.74 -11.61
C GLU A 186 -5.88 8.93 -10.66
N ASN A 187 -5.63 10.14 -11.15
CA ASN A 187 -5.78 11.36 -10.38
C ASN A 187 -5.00 11.34 -9.05
N LEU A 188 -3.71 10.95 -9.13
CA LEU A 188 -2.77 11.11 -8.03
C LEU A 188 -2.41 12.59 -7.90
N VAL A 189 -2.55 13.16 -6.70
CA VAL A 189 -2.23 14.56 -6.41
C VAL A 189 -1.18 14.66 -5.31
N ILE A 190 0.00 15.19 -5.63
CA ILE A 190 1.07 15.45 -4.66
C ILE A 190 1.27 16.95 -4.54
N ASN A 191 0.94 17.55 -3.39
CA ASN A 191 1.07 18.98 -3.14
C ASN A 191 0.44 19.88 -4.24
N GLY A 192 -0.77 19.51 -4.66
CA GLY A 192 -1.53 20.23 -5.70
C GLY A 192 -1.13 19.89 -7.14
N LEU A 193 -0.08 19.08 -7.35
CA LEU A 193 0.32 18.60 -8.67
C LEU A 193 -0.43 17.31 -9.02
N VAL A 194 -1.25 17.34 -10.08
CA VAL A 194 -1.79 16.11 -10.69
C VAL A 194 -0.67 15.41 -11.44
N VAL A 195 -0.38 14.18 -11.03
CA VAL A 195 0.71 13.35 -11.58
C VAL A 195 0.13 12.46 -12.67
N ALA A 196 0.59 12.65 -13.91
CA ALA A 196 0.14 11.89 -15.07
C ALA A 196 1.27 11.66 -16.07
N ASP A 197 1.19 10.59 -16.85
CA ASP A 197 2.17 10.27 -17.88
C ASP A 197 2.20 11.35 -18.98
N SER A 198 1.06 11.98 -19.26
CA SER A 198 0.88 13.06 -20.23
C SER A 198 1.26 14.46 -19.73
N MET A 199 1.58 14.62 -18.45
CA MET A 199 1.94 15.94 -17.90
C MET A 199 3.21 16.50 -18.55
N LYS A 200 3.35 17.83 -18.58
CA LYS A 200 4.56 18.48 -19.11
C LYS A 200 5.78 18.15 -18.25
N LYS A 201 6.73 17.40 -18.81
CA LYS A 201 8.04 17.06 -18.21
C LYS A 201 9.09 16.84 -19.31
N PRO A 202 10.40 16.84 -19.00
CA PRO A 202 11.43 16.44 -19.96
C PRO A 202 11.15 15.06 -20.53
N SER A 203 11.42 14.84 -21.82
CA SER A 203 11.06 13.60 -22.51
C SER A 203 11.84 12.37 -22.02
N TRP A 204 12.98 12.57 -21.34
CA TRP A 204 13.79 11.50 -20.76
C TRP A 204 13.49 11.24 -19.28
N TYR A 205 12.53 11.96 -18.68
CA TYR A 205 12.09 11.72 -17.31
C TYR A 205 11.00 10.65 -17.29
N TYR A 206 11.12 9.72 -16.34
CA TYR A 206 9.97 8.95 -15.89
C TYR A 206 8.99 9.88 -15.18
N THR A 207 7.70 9.52 -15.16
CA THR A 207 6.69 10.29 -14.41
C THR A 207 7.04 10.41 -12.94
N THR A 208 7.60 9.35 -12.35
CA THR A 208 8.03 9.30 -10.95
C THR A 208 9.14 10.30 -10.60
N ASP A 209 9.98 10.70 -11.57
CA ASP A 209 11.06 11.67 -11.34
C ASP A 209 10.51 13.05 -10.93
N THR A 210 9.30 13.38 -11.38
CA THR A 210 8.63 14.67 -11.09
C THR A 210 8.23 14.83 -9.63
N ILE A 211 8.09 13.70 -8.92
CA ILE A 211 7.70 13.64 -7.50
C ILE A 211 8.72 12.88 -6.65
N GLN A 212 9.91 12.62 -7.21
CA GLN A 212 11.01 11.90 -6.56
C GLN A 212 10.59 10.53 -6.01
N TRP A 213 9.79 9.77 -6.77
CA TRP A 213 9.47 8.38 -6.47
C TRP A 213 10.40 7.45 -7.27
N PHE A 214 10.54 6.20 -6.82
CA PHE A 214 11.43 5.23 -7.49
C PHE A 214 10.74 3.89 -7.74
N SER A 215 10.84 3.41 -8.98
CA SER A 215 10.46 2.05 -9.37
C SER A 215 11.66 1.34 -10.01
N ASN A 216 11.95 0.11 -9.60
CA ASN A 216 13.02 -0.67 -10.23
C ASN A 216 12.55 -1.39 -11.51
N GLU A 217 13.47 -2.06 -12.20
CA GLU A 217 13.27 -2.76 -13.47
C GLU A 217 12.30 -3.95 -13.40
N HIS A 218 11.92 -4.36 -12.18
CA HIS A 218 10.97 -5.45 -11.91
C HIS A 218 9.55 -4.92 -11.64
N VAL A 219 9.31 -3.63 -11.88
CA VAL A 219 7.98 -3.02 -11.93
C VAL A 219 7.57 -2.84 -13.37
N THR A 220 6.49 -3.49 -13.80
CA THR A 220 6.00 -3.42 -15.18
C THR A 220 4.57 -2.88 -15.25
N ASN A 221 4.26 -2.20 -16.35
CA ASN A 221 2.96 -1.57 -16.59
C ASN A 221 2.52 -0.59 -15.49
N LEU A 222 3.47 0.17 -14.93
CA LEU A 222 3.18 1.30 -14.06
C LEU A 222 2.66 2.48 -14.91
N LYS A 223 1.47 2.99 -14.60
CA LYS A 223 0.79 4.05 -15.33
C LYS A 223 0.29 5.15 -14.41
N PHE A 224 0.32 6.38 -14.90
CA PHE A 224 -0.26 7.55 -14.24
C PHE A 224 -1.21 8.26 -15.21
N LEU A 225 -2.48 8.37 -14.84
CA LEU A 225 -3.54 8.89 -15.68
C LEU A 225 -4.21 10.07 -14.97
N THR A 226 -4.59 11.08 -15.75
CA THR A 226 -5.65 12.01 -15.36
C THR A 226 -7.01 11.28 -15.37
N THR A 227 -8.01 11.85 -14.68
CA THR A 227 -9.37 11.30 -14.71
C THR A 227 -9.92 11.20 -16.13
N ALA A 228 -9.71 12.24 -16.96
CA ALA A 228 -10.19 12.27 -18.34
C ALA A 228 -9.58 11.15 -19.21
N GLU A 229 -8.28 10.85 -19.02
CA GLU A 229 -7.61 9.76 -19.73
C GLU A 229 -8.12 8.39 -19.30
N ALA A 230 -8.36 8.19 -18.00
CA ALA A 230 -8.93 6.96 -17.49
C ALA A 230 -10.36 6.74 -17.99
N GLU A 231 -11.19 7.79 -18.02
CA GLU A 231 -12.54 7.75 -18.58
C GLU A 231 -12.54 7.42 -20.08
N ALA A 232 -11.63 8.03 -20.85
CA ALA A 232 -11.48 7.73 -22.27
C ALA A 232 -11.06 6.27 -22.52
N ALA A 233 -10.12 5.74 -21.73
CA ALA A 233 -9.66 4.36 -21.83
C ALA A 233 -10.73 3.33 -21.40
N ALA A 234 -11.63 3.69 -20.48
CA ALA A 234 -12.74 2.84 -20.07
C ALA A 234 -13.89 2.80 -21.09
N ALA A 235 -13.97 3.79 -21.98
CA ALA A 235 -15.00 3.90 -23.02
C ALA A 235 -14.61 3.22 -24.34
N SER A 236 -13.36 2.77 -24.49
CA SER A 236 -12.83 2.05 -25.66
C SER A 236 -12.83 0.54 -25.48
#